data_AF-A0A510E6U5-F1
#
_entry.id   AF-A0A510E6U5-F1
#
_cell.length_a   1.000
_cell.length_b   1.000
_cell.length_c   1.000
_cell.angle_alpha   90.00
_cell.angle_beta   90.00
_cell.angle_gamma   90.00
#
_symmetry.space_group_name_H-M   'P 1'
#
loop_
_entity.id
_entity.type
_entity.pdbx_description
1 polymer ?
#
loop_
_entity_poly.entity_id
_entity_poly.type
_entity_poly.pdbx_seq_one_letter_code
_entity_poly.pdbx_strand_id
1 'polypeptide(L)'
;MSYGGRYNQDTPVLNLDINRLSAMQIVKNIMDPKYQIQKQIKSETSYRRIHELLATVLDNSLQLLGQPSTLMDFMNLSLAKARVIIEYQSNRDLISDNLKDLLVSLIDQLITSIQLNLQKESGKEKIRENIEKVRIAIDSIAVLAKSR
;
A
#
# COMPACT_ATOMS: atom_id res chain seq x y z
N MET A 1 36.29 -30.11 -1.32
CA MET A 1 34.90 -30.47 -0.95
C MET A 1 34.01 -29.28 -1.25
N SER A 2 33.14 -29.43 -2.24
CA SER A 2 32.19 -28.40 -2.66
C SER A 2 30.91 -28.56 -1.84
N TYR A 3 30.50 -27.51 -1.13
CA TYR A 3 29.14 -27.38 -0.60
C TYR A 3 28.44 -26.29 -1.39
N GLY A 4 27.81 -26.71 -2.48
CA GLY A 4 26.78 -25.96 -3.15
C GLY A 4 25.40 -26.31 -2.60
N GLY A 5 24.53 -25.30 -2.49
CA GLY A 5 23.08 -25.45 -2.33
C GLY A 5 22.57 -24.83 -1.03
N ARG A 6 21.73 -23.80 -1.01
CA ARG A 6 20.81 -23.29 -2.04
C ARG A 6 20.68 -21.78 -1.91
N TYR A 7 20.69 -21.13 -3.06
CA TYR A 7 20.29 -19.75 -3.30
C TYR A 7 19.24 -19.24 -2.31
N ASN A 8 19.56 -18.16 -1.60
CA ASN A 8 18.55 -17.13 -1.35
C ASN A 8 18.06 -16.72 -2.74
N GLN A 9 16.94 -17.29 -3.16
CA GLN A 9 16.22 -16.71 -4.28
C GLN A 9 15.71 -15.38 -3.76
N ASP A 10 16.36 -14.29 -4.19
CA ASP A 10 15.92 -12.92 -3.92
C ASP A 10 14.44 -12.85 -4.23
N THR A 11 13.60 -12.73 -3.19
CA THR A 11 12.16 -12.63 -3.40
C THR A 11 11.95 -11.38 -4.25
N PRO A 12 11.36 -11.50 -5.46
CA PRO A 12 11.24 -10.35 -6.35
C PRO A 12 10.48 -9.23 -5.65
N VAL A 13 10.94 -8.00 -5.85
CA VAL A 13 10.25 -6.82 -5.31
C VAL A 13 8.99 -6.58 -6.13
N LEU A 14 7.84 -6.56 -5.46
CA LEU A 14 6.58 -6.18 -6.10
C LEU A 14 6.54 -4.66 -6.23
N ASN A 15 6.42 -4.18 -7.47
CA ASN A 15 6.16 -2.77 -7.75
C ASN A 15 4.79 -2.65 -8.44
N LEU A 16 3.91 -1.83 -7.85
CA LEU A 16 2.58 -1.55 -8.37
C LEU A 16 2.54 -0.10 -8.86
N ASP A 17 2.07 0.14 -10.07
CA ASP A 17 1.75 1.48 -10.55
C ASP A 17 0.22 1.66 -10.56
N ILE A 18 -0.32 2.35 -9.55
CA ILE A 18 -1.77 2.52 -9.39
C ILE A 18 -2.38 3.37 -10.51
N ASN A 19 -1.57 4.18 -11.19
CA ASN A 19 -2.04 5.04 -12.28
C ASN A 19 -2.25 4.25 -13.58
N ARG A 20 -1.50 3.14 -13.76
CA ARG A 20 -1.53 2.31 -14.97
C ARG A 20 -2.30 1.01 -14.82
N LEU A 21 -2.26 0.40 -13.64
CA LEU A 21 -2.88 -0.89 -13.41
C LEU A 21 -4.39 -0.73 -13.14
N SER A 22 -5.18 -1.68 -13.64
CA SER A 22 -6.56 -1.87 -13.19
C SER A 22 -6.59 -2.48 -11.78
N ALA A 23 -7.71 -2.32 -11.08
CA ALA A 23 -7.92 -2.93 -9.76
C ALA A 23 -7.69 -4.46 -9.78
N MET A 24 -8.16 -5.15 -10.82
CA MET A 24 -7.96 -6.60 -10.96
C MET A 24 -6.48 -6.97 -11.18
N GLN A 25 -5.72 -6.15 -11.90
CA GLN A 25 -4.28 -6.38 -12.05
C GLN A 25 -3.54 -6.18 -10.73
N ILE A 26 -3.93 -5.20 -9.91
CA ILE A 26 -3.40 -5.01 -8.55
C ILE A 26 -3.62 -6.27 -7.70
N VAL A 27 -4.86 -6.77 -7.64
CA VAL A 27 -5.19 -8.00 -6.91
C VAL A 27 -4.34 -9.17 -7.40
N LYS A 28 -4.30 -9.40 -8.72
CA LYS A 28 -3.53 -10.49 -9.32
C LYS A 28 -2.04 -10.42 -8.97
N ASN A 29 -1.46 -9.23 -9.01
CA ASN A 29 -0.05 -9.03 -8.68
C ASN A 29 0.24 -9.28 -7.19
N ILE A 30 -0.63 -8.84 -6.28
CA ILE A 30 -0.46 -9.07 -4.84
C ILE A 30 -0.63 -10.54 -4.48
N MET A 31 -1.60 -11.21 -5.11
CA MET A 31 -1.90 -12.63 -4.88
C MET A 31 -0.92 -13.57 -5.59
N ASP A 32 -0.01 -13.05 -6.44
CA ASP A 32 0.98 -13.86 -7.16
C ASP A 32 1.97 -14.48 -6.17
N PRO A 33 2.01 -15.83 -6.04
CA PRO A 33 2.85 -16.51 -5.05
C PRO A 33 4.34 -16.21 -5.16
N LYS A 34 4.83 -15.77 -6.34
CA LYS A 34 6.25 -15.47 -6.55
C LYS A 34 6.76 -14.36 -5.63
N TYR A 35 5.91 -13.41 -5.25
CA TYR A 35 6.26 -12.31 -4.36
C TYR A 35 6.19 -12.70 -2.89
N GLN A 36 5.59 -13.84 -2.55
CA GLN A 36 5.55 -14.38 -1.19
C GLN A 36 5.06 -13.38 -0.12
N ILE A 37 4.10 -12.51 -0.46
CA ILE A 37 3.60 -11.42 0.42
C ILE A 37 3.21 -11.94 1.81
N GLN A 38 2.57 -13.10 1.90
CA GLN A 38 2.23 -13.74 3.18
C GLN A 38 3.46 -13.98 4.07
N LYS A 39 4.61 -14.35 3.51
CA LYS A 39 5.85 -14.58 4.27
C LYS A 39 6.52 -13.28 4.71
N GLN A 40 6.22 -12.18 4.03
CA GLN A 40 6.70 -10.84 4.36
C GLN A 40 6.00 -10.24 5.59
N ILE A 41 4.89 -10.84 6.04
CA ILE A 41 4.14 -10.45 7.25
C ILE A 41 4.51 -11.43 8.37
N LYS A 42 5.30 -10.97 9.34
CA LYS A 42 5.72 -11.82 10.49
C LYS A 42 4.71 -11.79 11.63
N SER A 43 3.87 -10.77 11.71
CA SER A 43 2.82 -10.62 12.71
C SER A 43 1.53 -10.10 12.09
N GLU A 44 0.46 -10.90 12.15
CA GLU A 44 -0.87 -10.53 11.63
C GLU A 44 -1.39 -9.26 12.31
N THR A 45 -1.28 -9.15 13.64
CA THR A 45 -1.73 -7.98 14.41
C THR A 45 -0.98 -6.71 14.01
N SER A 46 0.29 -6.83 13.64
CA SER A 46 1.11 -5.70 13.21
C SER A 46 0.69 -5.18 11.84
N TYR A 47 0.42 -6.09 10.89
CA TYR A 47 -0.13 -5.69 9.59
C TYR A 47 -1.57 -5.19 9.71
N ARG A 48 -2.40 -5.81 10.56
CA ARG A 48 -3.78 -5.35 10.83
C ARG A 48 -3.82 -3.90 11.27
N ARG A 49 -2.90 -3.48 12.15
CA ARG A 49 -2.79 -2.08 12.58
C ARG A 49 -2.47 -1.13 11.42
N ILE A 50 -1.59 -1.52 10.51
CA ILE A 50 -1.28 -0.75 9.30
C ILE A 50 -2.53 -0.67 8.41
N HIS A 51 -3.18 -1.82 8.18
CA HIS A 51 -4.36 -1.96 7.36
C HIS A 51 -5.52 -1.09 7.87
N GLU A 52 -5.88 -1.20 9.14
CA GLU A 52 -6.97 -0.42 9.75
C GLU A 52 -6.70 1.10 9.68
N LEU A 53 -5.46 1.51 9.92
CA LEU A 53 -5.06 2.90 9.80
C LEU A 53 -5.21 3.40 8.36
N LEU A 54 -4.61 2.71 7.39
CA LEU A 54 -4.68 3.11 5.98
C LEU A 54 -6.12 3.06 5.46
N ALA A 55 -6.88 2.02 5.80
CA ALA A 55 -8.30 1.89 5.49
C ALA A 55 -9.08 3.14 5.93
N THR A 56 -8.94 3.52 7.19
CA THR A 56 -9.62 4.69 7.77
C THR A 56 -9.23 5.97 7.04
N VAL A 57 -7.96 6.14 6.71
CA VAL A 57 -7.47 7.32 5.98
C VAL A 57 -8.07 7.38 4.57
N LEU A 58 -8.09 6.27 3.84
CA LEU A 58 -8.63 6.20 2.49
C LEU A 58 -10.14 6.45 2.49
N ASP A 59 -10.87 5.82 3.40
CA ASP A 59 -12.33 5.95 3.51
C ASP A 59 -12.74 7.40 3.85
N ASN A 60 -12.02 8.05 4.77
CA ASN A 60 -12.24 9.48 5.08
C ASN A 60 -11.89 10.39 3.89
N SER A 61 -10.85 10.03 3.13
CA SER A 61 -10.45 10.81 1.95
C SER A 61 -11.50 10.80 0.85
N LEU A 62 -12.21 9.68 0.67
CA LEU A 62 -13.33 9.59 -0.27
C LEU A 62 -14.45 10.57 0.10
N GLN A 63 -14.71 10.77 1.39
CA GLN A 63 -15.71 11.73 1.88
C GLN A 63 -15.28 13.19 1.63
N LEU A 64 -13.96 13.45 1.58
CA LEU A 64 -13.38 14.79 1.38
C LEU A 64 -13.14 15.15 -0.10
N LEU A 65 -13.48 14.28 -1.07
CA LEU A 65 -13.26 14.54 -2.50
C LEU A 65 -13.92 15.82 -3.05
N GLY A 66 -14.90 16.39 -2.33
CA GLY A 66 -15.52 17.68 -2.67
C GLY A 66 -14.83 18.91 -2.08
N GLN A 67 -13.77 18.72 -1.27
CA GLN A 67 -13.09 19.76 -0.50
C GLN A 67 -11.57 19.66 -0.74
N PRO A 68 -11.06 20.16 -1.87
CA PRO A 68 -9.67 19.97 -2.29
C PRO A 68 -8.59 20.31 -1.25
N SER A 69 -8.71 21.48 -0.59
CA SER A 69 -7.76 21.92 0.44
C SER A 69 -7.82 21.01 1.67
N THR A 70 -9.03 20.77 2.19
CA THR A 70 -9.25 19.88 3.35
C THR A 70 -8.74 18.46 3.09
N LEU A 71 -9.00 17.92 1.89
CA LEU A 71 -8.51 16.61 1.47
C LEU A 71 -6.97 16.56 1.50
N MET A 72 -6.31 17.57 0.94
CA MET A 72 -4.84 17.61 0.86
C MET A 72 -4.22 17.69 2.26
N ASP A 73 -4.72 18.58 3.11
CA ASP A 73 -4.23 18.74 4.48
C ASP A 73 -4.44 17.46 5.31
N PHE A 74 -5.63 16.86 5.20
CA PHE A 74 -5.95 15.59 5.85
C PHE A 74 -5.03 14.46 5.39
N MET A 75 -4.81 14.33 4.08
CA MET A 75 -3.98 13.27 3.49
C MET A 75 -2.52 13.42 3.86
N ASN A 76 -1.97 14.64 3.77
CA ASN A 76 -0.59 14.91 4.15
C ASN A 76 -0.30 14.47 5.58
N LEU A 77 -1.15 14.88 6.53
CA LEU A 77 -0.96 14.55 7.94
C LEU A 77 -1.19 13.07 8.22
N SER A 78 -2.25 12.51 7.65
CA SER A 78 -2.67 11.13 7.97
C SER A 78 -1.76 10.09 7.33
N LEU A 79 -1.31 10.32 6.09
CA LEU A 79 -0.36 9.44 5.42
C LEU A 79 1.05 9.56 6.00
N ALA A 80 1.47 10.75 6.47
CA ALA A 80 2.71 10.88 7.22
C ALA A 80 2.69 10.02 8.50
N LYS A 81 1.58 10.04 9.25
CA LYS A 81 1.39 9.15 10.42
C LYS A 81 1.42 7.68 10.02
N ALA A 82 0.75 7.31 8.93
CA ALA A 82 0.77 5.93 8.43
C ALA A 82 2.17 5.47 8.06
N ARG A 83 2.96 6.32 7.40
CA ARG A 83 4.36 6.04 7.07
C ARG A 83 5.20 5.79 8.32
N VAL A 84 5.07 6.63 9.35
CA VAL A 84 5.79 6.41 10.64
C VAL A 84 5.43 5.05 11.25
N ILE A 85 4.16 4.64 11.21
CA ILE A 85 3.74 3.33 11.72
C ILE A 85 4.34 2.19 10.88
N ILE A 86 4.36 2.31 9.55
CA ILE A 86 4.97 1.33 8.64
C ILE A 86 6.46 1.16 8.96
N GLU A 87 7.21 2.26 9.06
CA GLU A 87 8.63 2.27 9.44
C GLU A 87 8.84 1.60 10.80
N TYR A 88 8.00 1.94 11.79
CA TYR A 88 8.07 1.34 13.11
C TYR A 88 7.85 -0.17 13.10
N GLN A 89 6.87 -0.68 12.34
CA GLN A 89 6.65 -2.13 12.24
C GLN A 89 7.80 -2.83 11.50
N SER A 90 8.38 -2.19 10.48
CA SER A 90 9.53 -2.73 9.75
C SER A 90 10.77 -2.81 10.64
N ASN A 91 11.08 -1.74 11.39
CA ASN A 91 12.21 -1.69 12.33
C ASN A 91 12.09 -2.70 13.48
N ARG A 92 10.88 -3.21 13.74
CA ARG A 92 10.63 -4.29 14.71
C ARG A 92 10.64 -5.67 14.09
N ASP A 93 11.02 -5.79 12.83
CA ASP A 93 10.97 -7.04 12.08
C ASP A 93 9.57 -7.66 12.06
N LEU A 94 8.51 -6.85 12.01
CA LEU A 94 7.12 -7.36 11.98
C LEU A 94 6.57 -7.43 10.54
N ILE A 95 7.16 -6.63 9.65
CA ILE A 95 7.02 -6.72 8.19
C ILE A 95 8.42 -6.67 7.56
N SER A 96 8.61 -7.26 6.38
CA SER A 96 9.89 -7.15 5.66
C SER A 96 10.04 -5.81 4.93
N ASP A 97 11.28 -5.43 4.61
CA ASP A 97 11.57 -4.22 3.83
C ASP A 97 10.84 -4.17 2.49
N ASN A 98 10.73 -5.28 1.76
CA ASN A 98 9.99 -5.32 0.49
C ASN A 98 8.50 -4.90 0.65
N LEU A 99 7.86 -5.31 1.74
CA LEU A 99 6.48 -4.95 2.03
C LEU A 99 6.37 -3.51 2.52
N LYS A 100 7.33 -3.06 3.34
CA LYS A 100 7.46 -1.65 3.73
C LYS A 100 7.55 -0.76 2.48
N ASP A 101 8.47 -1.07 1.56
CA ASP A 101 8.72 -0.30 0.35
C ASP A 101 7.50 -0.28 -0.57
N LEU A 102 6.79 -1.41 -0.70
CA LEU A 102 5.52 -1.47 -1.43
C LEU A 102 4.48 -0.53 -0.82
N LEU A 103 4.27 -0.57 0.50
CA LEU A 103 3.29 0.27 1.19
C LEU A 103 3.64 1.76 1.08
N VAL A 104 4.92 2.11 1.26
CA VAL A 104 5.41 3.49 1.11
C VAL A 104 5.22 3.96 -0.33
N SER A 105 5.55 3.12 -1.33
CA SER A 105 5.34 3.44 -2.74
C SER A 105 3.87 3.72 -3.07
N LEU A 106 2.92 2.93 -2.52
CA LEU A 106 1.49 3.18 -2.68
C LEU A 106 1.07 4.53 -2.09
N ILE A 107 1.59 4.88 -0.92
CA ILE A 107 1.34 6.18 -0.27
C ILE A 107 1.87 7.33 -1.12
N ASP A 108 3.12 7.24 -1.58
CA ASP A 108 3.78 8.30 -2.35
C ASP A 108 3.09 8.51 -3.71
N GLN A 109 2.69 7.42 -4.38
CA GLN A 109 1.92 7.49 -5.62
C GLN A 109 0.55 8.13 -5.41
N LEU A 110 -0.10 7.86 -4.28
CA LEU A 110 -1.41 8.44 -3.97
C LEU A 110 -1.31 9.95 -3.72
N ILE A 111 -0.34 10.39 -2.94
CA ILE A 111 -0.07 11.82 -2.69
C ILE A 111 0.20 12.53 -4.02
N THR A 112 1.09 11.96 -4.83
CA THR A 112 1.45 12.51 -6.15
C THR A 112 0.22 12.59 -7.06
N SER A 113 -0.59 11.54 -7.10
CA SER A 113 -1.84 11.53 -7.87
C SER A 113 -2.79 12.64 -7.44
N ILE A 114 -2.96 12.85 -6.13
CA ILE A 114 -3.83 13.89 -5.59
C ILE A 114 -3.32 15.27 -6.03
N GLN A 115 -2.04 15.56 -5.82
CA GLN A 115 -1.41 16.82 -6.20
C GLN A 115 -1.59 17.13 -7.71
N LEU A 116 -1.39 16.13 -8.56
CA LEU A 116 -1.47 16.30 -10.02
C LEU A 116 -2.90 16.45 -10.55
N ASN A 117 -3.91 16.01 -9.81
CA ASN A 117 -5.29 15.97 -10.28
C ASN A 117 -6.23 16.93 -9.52
N LEU A 118 -5.77 17.55 -8.42
CA LEU A 118 -6.60 18.39 -7.56
C LEU A 118 -7.29 19.56 -8.30
N GLN A 119 -6.62 20.11 -9.32
CA GLN A 119 -7.05 21.28 -10.07
C GLN A 119 -7.66 20.94 -11.44
N LYS A 120 -7.78 19.65 -11.78
CA LYS A 120 -8.29 19.20 -13.08
C LYS A 120 -9.79 18.94 -12.99
N GLU A 121 -10.53 19.32 -14.03
CA GLU A 121 -11.98 19.14 -14.12
C GLU A 121 -12.41 17.67 -13.97
N SER A 122 -11.66 16.73 -14.58
CA SER A 122 -11.84 15.27 -14.43
C SER A 122 -11.01 14.66 -13.29
N GLY A 123 -10.31 15.49 -12.52
CA GLY A 123 -9.33 15.05 -11.53
C GLY A 123 -9.96 14.33 -10.34
N LYS A 124 -11.18 14.73 -9.94
CA LYS A 124 -11.90 14.11 -8.84
C LYS A 124 -12.14 12.61 -9.05
N GLU A 125 -12.56 12.23 -10.25
CA GLU A 125 -12.79 10.81 -10.59
C GLU A 125 -11.48 10.03 -10.55
N LYS A 126 -10.40 10.63 -11.07
CA LYS A 126 -9.08 10.00 -11.06
C LYS A 126 -8.55 9.80 -9.65
N ILE A 127 -8.74 10.79 -8.77
CA ILE A 127 -8.35 10.67 -7.36
C ILE A 127 -9.17 9.57 -6.69
N ARG A 128 -10.49 9.52 -6.90
CA ARG A 128 -11.35 8.45 -6.37
C ARG A 128 -10.84 7.08 -6.80
N GLU A 129 -10.65 6.87 -8.10
CA GLU A 129 -10.18 5.62 -8.68
C GLU A 129 -8.85 5.18 -8.03
N ASN A 130 -7.92 6.10 -7.85
CA ASN A 130 -6.62 5.80 -7.27
C ASN A 130 -6.70 5.51 -5.75
N ILE A 131 -7.57 6.19 -5.00
CA ILE A 131 -7.85 5.86 -3.59
C ILE A 131 -8.40 4.43 -3.49
N GLU A 132 -9.39 4.08 -4.31
CA GLU A 132 -9.99 2.75 -4.33
C GLU A 132 -8.98 1.66 -4.73
N LYS A 133 -8.10 1.93 -5.69
CA LYS A 133 -7.02 1.01 -6.06
C LYS A 133 -6.06 0.73 -4.91
N VAL A 134 -5.67 1.76 -4.15
CA VAL A 134 -4.83 1.58 -2.97
C VAL A 134 -5.59 0.82 -1.88
N ARG A 135 -6.89 1.09 -1.69
CA ARG A 135 -7.76 0.34 -0.76
C ARG A 135 -7.76 -1.15 -1.09
N ILE A 136 -8.00 -1.47 -2.37
CA ILE A 136 -7.99 -2.84 -2.88
C ILE A 136 -6.62 -3.50 -2.69
N ALA A 137 -5.53 -2.76 -2.88
CA ALA A 137 -4.18 -3.26 -2.63
C ALA A 137 -4.00 -3.67 -1.16
N ILE A 138 -4.30 -2.77 -0.21
CA ILE A 138 -4.11 -3.06 1.21
C ILE A 138 -5.06 -4.14 1.73
N ASP A 139 -6.27 -4.23 1.20
CA ASP A 139 -7.24 -5.29 1.51
C ASP A 139 -6.76 -6.65 0.99
N SER A 140 -6.21 -6.70 -0.22
CA SER A 140 -5.63 -7.92 -0.79
C SER A 140 -4.48 -8.46 0.06
N ILE A 141 -3.62 -7.57 0.55
CA ILE A 141 -2.55 -7.95 1.48
C ILE A 141 -3.14 -8.41 2.83
N ALA A 142 -4.20 -7.78 3.32
CA ALA A 142 -4.86 -8.17 4.58
C ALA A 142 -5.47 -9.58 4.51
N VAL A 143 -6.04 -9.95 3.36
CA VAL A 143 -6.51 -11.32 3.10
C VAL A 143 -5.35 -12.31 3.25
N LEU A 144 -4.20 -12.03 2.63
CA LEU A 144 -3.02 -12.88 2.74
C LEU A 144 -2.45 -12.93 4.16
N ALA A 145 -2.56 -11.85 4.93
CA ALA A 145 -2.16 -11.81 6.34
C ALA A 145 -2.98 -12.77 7.21
N LYS A 146 -4.29 -12.88 6.94
CA LYS A 146 -5.23 -13.71 7.71
C LYS A 146 -5.15 -15.20 7.38
N SER A 147 -4.63 -15.57 6.21
CA SER A 147 -4.51 -16.97 5.77
C SER A 147 -3.32 -17.73 6.40
N ARG A 148 -2.74 -17.21 7.49
CA ARG A 148 -1.51 -17.72 8.12
C ARG A 148 -1.80 -18.53 9.37
#